data_AF-A0A8J7ZMX5-F1
#
_entry.id   AF-A0A8J7ZMX5-F1
#
_cell.length_a   1.000
_cell.length_b   1.000
_cell.length_c   1.000
_cell.angle_alpha   90.00
_cell.angle_beta   90.00
_cell.angle_gamma   90.00
#
_symmetry.space_group_name_H-M   'P 1'
#
loop_
_entity.id
_entity.type
_entity.pdbx_description
1 polymer ?
#
loop_
_entity_poly.entity_id
_entity_poly.type
_entity_poly.pdbx_seq_one_letter_code
_entity_poly.pdbx_strand_id
1 'polypeptide(L)'
;MVDFQSRDTRRGLEDDDEDDGETESTDDAASAAESEEDDRSARPADENAGEPTGDSGEHAGDSGGSERAGSDHQSAGSGHGGHDHDEHGGHSHEHDRHHAHDLDALGVAVVTVSSSRTLSDDPAGDTITAVMEEGDDEVVTRELIPDEYDRIEGTIDNLVKRDDVDLVITTGGTGVTPDDVTIEAAKRLFDKELPGFGELFRLLSYDEIGTKVVATRATAGVIGGVPVFCLPGSENAARLGTEAIVSEQAAHIAGLAQRDE
;
A
#
# COMPACT_ATOMS: atom_id res chain seq x y z
N MET A 1 14.28 -30.44 33.66
CA MET A 1 15.60 -30.46 34.31
C MET A 1 16.54 -31.20 33.37
N VAL A 2 17.23 -30.45 32.51
CA VAL A 2 18.25 -30.96 31.60
C VAL A 2 19.47 -30.06 31.83
N ASP A 3 20.52 -30.69 32.34
CA ASP A 3 21.75 -30.10 32.83
C ASP A 3 22.70 -29.89 31.63
N PHE A 4 23.11 -28.65 31.37
CA PHE A 4 24.07 -28.32 30.31
C PHE A 4 25.34 -27.80 30.99
N GLN A 5 26.26 -28.72 31.29
CA GLN A 5 27.56 -28.38 31.84
C GLN A 5 28.52 -27.90 30.75
N SER A 6 29.06 -26.71 31.00
CA SER A 6 30.16 -26.04 30.32
C SER A 6 31.35 -26.94 30.02
N ARG A 7 31.94 -26.77 28.82
CA ARG A 7 33.38 -26.94 28.61
C ARG A 7 33.92 -25.82 27.75
N ASP A 8 34.58 -24.90 28.45
CA ASP A 8 35.58 -23.96 27.97
C ASP A 8 36.91 -24.70 27.83
N THR A 9 37.55 -24.63 26.66
CA THR A 9 38.96 -24.99 26.48
C THR A 9 39.63 -24.00 25.54
N ARG A 10 40.39 -23.07 26.13
CA ARG A 10 41.43 -22.25 25.48
C ARG A 10 42.66 -23.09 25.07
N ARG A 11 43.20 -22.84 23.87
CA ARG A 11 44.63 -22.80 23.43
C ARG A 11 44.65 -22.99 21.90
N GLY A 12 45.45 -22.35 21.07
CA GLY A 12 46.53 -21.35 21.14
C GLY A 12 46.76 -20.90 19.68
N LEU A 13 47.03 -19.62 19.42
CA LEU A 13 48.32 -19.10 18.93
C LEU A 13 49.02 -20.01 17.90
N GLU A 14 49.10 -19.55 16.65
CA GLU A 14 50.35 -19.38 15.88
C GLU A 14 50.06 -18.57 14.61
N ASP A 15 50.97 -17.63 14.35
CA ASP A 15 51.08 -16.71 13.22
C ASP A 15 51.46 -17.45 11.92
N ASP A 16 51.20 -16.83 10.75
CA ASP A 16 52.10 -16.87 9.57
C ASP A 16 51.51 -16.00 8.43
N ASP A 17 52.17 -14.86 8.22
CA ASP A 17 52.70 -14.32 6.95
C ASP A 17 51.84 -14.18 5.68
N GLU A 18 51.82 -12.90 5.22
CA GLU A 18 52.14 -12.41 3.86
C GLU A 18 51.49 -13.07 2.63
N ASP A 19 50.80 -12.30 1.80
CA ASP A 19 51.41 -11.73 0.56
C ASP A 19 50.35 -11.03 -0.30
N ASP A 20 50.81 -9.98 -0.96
CA ASP A 20 50.11 -8.99 -1.75
C ASP A 20 49.53 -9.55 -3.06
N GLY A 21 48.42 -8.96 -3.52
CA GLY A 21 47.78 -9.31 -4.79
C GLY A 21 47.09 -8.11 -5.40
N GLU A 22 47.80 -7.49 -6.33
CA GLU A 22 47.61 -6.18 -6.94
C GLU A 22 46.25 -5.94 -7.63
N THR A 23 45.76 -4.72 -7.48
CA THR A 23 44.83 -4.05 -8.40
C THR A 23 45.59 -3.53 -9.62
N GLU A 24 45.04 -3.69 -10.83
CA GLU A 24 44.88 -2.62 -11.85
C GLU A 24 44.51 -3.16 -13.24
N SER A 25 43.46 -2.56 -13.83
CA SER A 25 43.31 -2.20 -15.27
C SER A 25 43.23 -3.36 -16.29
N THR A 26 42.55 -3.29 -17.43
CA THR A 26 42.32 -2.19 -18.38
C THR A 26 41.03 -2.40 -19.18
N ASP A 27 40.58 -1.30 -19.77
CA ASP A 27 39.73 -1.12 -20.95
C ASP A 27 39.69 -2.28 -21.96
N ASP A 28 38.56 -2.48 -22.64
CA ASP A 28 38.52 -2.21 -24.09
C ASP A 28 37.11 -2.22 -24.72
N ALA A 29 37.08 -1.59 -25.89
CA ALA A 29 35.96 -1.01 -26.61
C ALA A 29 35.08 -1.97 -27.45
N ALA A 30 33.83 -1.54 -27.60
CA ALA A 30 33.06 -1.32 -28.85
C ALA A 30 32.83 -2.41 -29.93
N SER A 31 31.64 -2.24 -30.53
CA SER A 31 31.15 -2.72 -31.83
C SER A 31 30.53 -4.13 -31.84
N ALA A 32 29.53 -4.46 -32.64
CA ALA A 32 28.94 -3.80 -33.80
C ALA A 32 27.47 -4.21 -33.96
N ALA A 33 26.73 -3.39 -34.69
CA ALA A 33 25.41 -3.67 -35.22
C ALA A 33 25.47 -4.73 -36.32
N GLU A 34 24.48 -5.63 -36.38
CA GLU A 34 24.05 -6.28 -37.61
C GLU A 34 22.51 -6.35 -37.64
N SER A 35 21.97 -5.61 -38.60
CA SER A 35 20.62 -5.70 -39.16
C SER A 35 20.62 -6.70 -40.31
N GLU A 36 19.50 -7.41 -40.54
CA GLU A 36 18.89 -7.81 -41.83
C GLU A 36 17.96 -9.03 -41.60
N GLU A 37 16.64 -8.83 -41.66
CA GLU A 37 15.74 -9.20 -42.77
C GLU A 37 15.35 -10.70 -42.80
N ASP A 38 14.05 -11.02 -42.65
CA ASP A 38 13.34 -11.75 -43.72
C ASP A 38 11.81 -11.58 -43.62
N ASP A 39 11.26 -11.24 -44.78
CA ASP A 39 9.88 -11.10 -45.18
C ASP A 39 9.24 -12.48 -45.37
N ARG A 40 7.96 -12.63 -45.00
CA ARG A 40 7.01 -13.50 -45.74
C ARG A 40 5.54 -13.32 -45.33
N SER A 41 4.85 -12.56 -46.18
CA SER A 41 3.62 -12.93 -46.92
C SER A 41 2.32 -13.39 -46.19
N ALA A 42 1.31 -12.52 -46.30
CA ALA A 42 -0.06 -12.74 -46.84
C ALA A 42 -0.98 -13.92 -46.40
N ARG A 43 -2.08 -13.53 -45.69
CA ARG A 43 -3.54 -13.87 -45.74
C ARG A 43 -4.06 -14.92 -46.77
N PRO A 44 -5.26 -15.59 -46.60
CA PRO A 44 -6.52 -15.02 -46.08
C PRO A 44 -7.50 -15.97 -45.31
N ALA A 45 -8.70 -15.43 -45.07
CA ALA A 45 -9.85 -15.90 -44.28
C ALA A 45 -10.54 -17.20 -44.73
N ASP A 46 -11.31 -17.81 -43.82
CA ASP A 46 -12.53 -18.56 -44.16
C ASP A 46 -13.58 -18.47 -43.02
N GLU A 47 -14.82 -18.33 -43.47
CA GLU A 47 -16.08 -18.19 -42.74
C GLU A 47 -16.59 -19.58 -42.31
N ASN A 48 -17.31 -19.71 -41.19
CA ASN A 48 -18.54 -20.49 -41.20
C ASN A 48 -19.49 -20.17 -40.04
N ALA A 49 -20.75 -19.98 -40.40
CA ALA A 49 -21.91 -19.80 -39.54
C ALA A 49 -22.50 -21.15 -39.10
N GLY A 50 -23.26 -21.14 -38.00
CA GLY A 50 -24.11 -22.27 -37.61
C GLY A 50 -24.70 -22.18 -36.19
N GLU A 51 -25.80 -21.43 -36.03
CA GLU A 51 -26.84 -21.68 -35.01
C GLU A 51 -27.84 -22.75 -35.50
N PRO A 52 -28.94 -23.11 -34.80
CA PRO A 52 -29.10 -23.60 -33.41
C PRO A 52 -30.03 -24.85 -33.32
N THR A 53 -29.96 -25.64 -32.24
CA THR A 53 -31.05 -26.52 -31.72
C THR A 53 -30.69 -26.85 -30.26
N GLY A 54 -31.46 -26.62 -29.20
CA GLY A 54 -32.87 -26.93 -28.97
C GLY A 54 -32.95 -28.19 -28.10
N ASP A 55 -33.23 -28.10 -26.79
CA ASP A 55 -34.07 -29.07 -26.07
C ASP A 55 -34.50 -28.56 -24.69
N SER A 56 -35.80 -28.73 -24.49
CA SER A 56 -36.65 -28.63 -23.31
C SER A 56 -36.20 -29.46 -22.10
N GLY A 57 -36.50 -28.94 -20.91
CA GLY A 57 -36.35 -29.66 -19.64
C GLY A 57 -37.19 -29.04 -18.53
N GLU A 58 -38.51 -29.16 -18.65
CA GLU A 58 -39.46 -28.94 -17.56
C GLU A 58 -39.25 -30.01 -16.47
N HIS A 59 -39.13 -29.61 -15.19
CA HIS A 59 -39.48 -30.49 -14.07
C HIS A 59 -40.15 -29.68 -12.96
N ALA A 60 -41.46 -29.93 -12.83
CA ALA A 60 -42.29 -29.56 -11.70
C ALA A 60 -42.24 -30.66 -10.62
N GLY A 61 -42.44 -30.25 -9.37
CA GLY A 61 -42.64 -31.09 -8.18
C GLY A 61 -42.56 -30.17 -6.96
N ASP A 62 -43.62 -29.47 -6.58
CA ASP A 62 -44.82 -29.92 -5.86
C ASP A 62 -44.62 -30.15 -4.34
N SER A 63 -45.40 -29.35 -3.61
CA SER A 63 -46.06 -29.50 -2.31
C SER A 63 -45.30 -29.89 -1.02
N GLY A 64 -45.64 -29.17 0.06
CA GLY A 64 -45.83 -29.84 1.36
C GLY A 64 -45.66 -29.06 2.66
N GLY A 65 -46.62 -28.17 2.98
CA GLY A 65 -47.12 -27.90 4.36
C GLY A 65 -46.27 -26.99 5.26
N SER A 66 -46.78 -26.39 6.34
CA SER A 66 -48.12 -26.29 6.93
C SER A 66 -47.97 -25.43 8.19
N GLU A 67 -48.71 -24.31 8.25
CA GLU A 67 -49.45 -23.74 9.40
C GLU A 67 -48.82 -23.65 10.82
N ARG A 68 -48.87 -22.42 11.38
CA ARG A 68 -49.33 -22.00 12.74
C ARG A 68 -49.00 -20.50 12.91
N ALA A 69 -49.92 -19.52 12.91
CA ALA A 69 -51.11 -19.23 13.72
C ALA A 69 -50.83 -18.70 15.14
N GLY A 70 -51.29 -17.45 15.39
CA GLY A 70 -51.55 -16.83 16.70
C GLY A 70 -50.37 -16.02 17.27
N SER A 71 -50.50 -14.82 17.82
CA SER A 71 -51.70 -14.12 18.33
C SER A 71 -51.39 -12.66 18.64
N ASP A 72 -52.36 -11.79 18.33
CA ASP A 72 -52.49 -10.42 18.81
C ASP A 72 -52.48 -10.31 20.34
N HIS A 73 -51.90 -9.22 20.85
CA HIS A 73 -52.36 -8.62 22.11
C HIS A 73 -52.19 -7.10 22.08
N GLN A 74 -53.32 -6.42 21.89
CA GLN A 74 -53.53 -5.04 22.29
C GLN A 74 -53.71 -4.99 23.81
N SER A 75 -53.12 -4.02 24.49
CA SER A 75 -53.64 -3.50 25.75
C SER A 75 -53.27 -2.03 25.91
N ALA A 76 -54.29 -1.20 26.02
CA ALA A 76 -54.20 0.19 26.45
C ALA A 76 -54.00 0.27 27.97
N GLY A 77 -53.34 1.32 28.43
CA GLY A 77 -53.20 1.61 29.87
C GLY A 77 -52.46 2.91 30.13
N SER A 78 -53.22 3.99 30.33
CA SER A 78 -52.79 5.31 30.78
C SER A 78 -52.17 5.27 32.19
N GLY A 79 -51.14 6.09 32.44
CA GLY A 79 -50.62 6.34 33.78
C GLY A 79 -49.60 7.47 33.81
N HIS A 80 -50.02 8.64 34.32
CA HIS A 80 -49.16 9.78 34.64
C HIS A 80 -48.16 9.45 35.77
N GLY A 81 -46.95 9.99 35.64
CA GLY A 81 -45.98 10.05 36.73
C GLY A 81 -44.70 10.75 36.27
N GLY A 82 -44.68 12.08 36.36
CA GLY A 82 -43.45 12.85 36.19
C GLY A 82 -42.50 12.59 37.34
N HIS A 83 -41.22 12.41 37.01
CA HIS A 83 -40.08 12.66 37.89
C HIS A 83 -38.99 13.25 37.01
N ASP A 84 -38.77 14.55 37.21
CA ASP A 84 -37.60 15.27 36.74
C ASP A 84 -36.36 14.55 37.26
N HIS A 85 -35.51 14.08 36.36
CA HIS A 85 -34.14 13.74 36.69
C HIS A 85 -33.23 14.51 35.74
N ASP A 86 -32.43 15.32 36.40
CA ASP A 86 -31.49 16.30 35.92
C ASP A 86 -30.68 15.89 34.69
N GLU A 87 -30.60 16.87 33.78
CA GLU A 87 -29.69 16.94 32.65
C GLU A 87 -28.25 16.66 33.10
N HIS A 88 -27.79 15.43 32.91
CA HIS A 88 -26.36 15.19 32.78
C HIS A 88 -25.94 15.69 31.40
N GLY A 89 -25.42 16.92 31.41
CA GLY A 89 -24.87 17.61 30.25
C GLY A 89 -24.04 16.66 29.40
N GLY A 90 -24.41 16.60 28.12
CA GLY A 90 -23.58 16.00 27.10
C GLY A 90 -22.23 16.69 27.14
N HIS A 91 -21.22 15.96 27.61
CA HIS A 91 -19.84 16.25 27.26
C HIS A 91 -19.72 15.99 25.76
N SER A 92 -20.13 16.98 24.96
CA SER A 92 -19.61 17.13 23.61
C SER A 92 -18.10 17.27 23.77
N HIS A 93 -17.40 16.16 23.60
CA HIS A 93 -15.96 16.18 23.46
C HIS A 93 -15.65 17.12 22.29
N GLU A 94 -15.09 18.30 22.59
CA GLU A 94 -14.49 19.20 21.61
C GLU A 94 -13.35 18.44 20.93
N HIS A 95 -13.64 17.72 19.84
CA HIS A 95 -12.64 17.09 18.97
C HIS A 95 -11.94 18.13 18.07
N ASP A 96 -12.34 19.41 18.09
CA ASP A 96 -11.85 20.42 17.16
C ASP A 96 -10.49 21.03 17.52
N ARG A 97 -9.87 20.67 18.66
CA ARG A 97 -8.55 21.21 19.04
C ARG A 97 -7.36 20.40 18.54
N HIS A 98 -7.59 19.30 17.82
CA HIS A 98 -6.52 18.42 17.34
C HIS A 98 -6.01 18.78 15.93
N HIS A 99 -6.80 19.51 15.12
CA HIS A 99 -6.46 19.90 13.73
C HIS A 99 -5.80 21.28 13.59
N ALA A 100 -5.42 21.92 14.69
CA ALA A 100 -4.83 23.26 14.66
C ALA A 100 -3.45 23.34 13.97
N HIS A 101 -2.95 22.22 13.47
CA HIS A 101 -1.60 22.05 12.95
C HIS A 101 -1.58 21.43 11.57
N ASP A 102 -2.73 21.18 10.96
CA ASP A 102 -2.80 20.54 9.66
C ASP A 102 -2.26 21.54 8.62
N LEU A 103 -1.46 21.05 7.69
CA LEU A 103 -1.04 21.85 6.54
C LEU A 103 -2.26 22.05 5.62
N ASP A 104 -2.41 23.27 5.09
CA ASP A 104 -3.56 23.62 4.25
C ASP A 104 -3.53 22.90 2.88
N ALA A 105 -2.33 22.62 2.36
CA ALA A 105 -2.08 21.87 1.14
C ALA A 105 -0.68 21.23 1.21
N LEU A 106 -0.51 20.07 0.57
CA LEU A 106 0.74 19.32 0.55
C LEU A 106 1.37 19.31 -0.85
N GLY A 107 2.69 19.43 -0.89
CA GLY A 107 3.49 18.97 -2.04
C GLY A 107 3.68 17.46 -2.00
N VAL A 108 3.12 16.74 -2.97
CA VAL A 108 3.09 15.28 -2.99
C VAL A 108 4.07 14.71 -4.03
N ALA A 109 4.94 13.82 -3.59
CA ALA A 109 5.78 13.00 -4.45
C ALA A 109 5.20 11.59 -4.60
N VAL A 110 4.92 11.18 -5.84
CA VAL A 110 4.42 9.83 -6.16
C VAL A 110 5.53 9.00 -6.79
N VAL A 111 5.82 7.83 -6.23
CA VAL A 111 6.85 6.92 -6.74
C VAL A 111 6.26 5.55 -7.04
N THR A 112 6.20 5.20 -8.32
CA THR A 112 5.83 3.86 -8.75
C THR A 112 7.07 2.98 -8.82
N VAL A 113 7.08 1.89 -8.06
CA VAL A 113 8.14 0.89 -8.07
C VAL A 113 7.67 -0.27 -8.96
N SER A 114 8.28 -0.39 -10.13
CA SER A 114 7.98 -1.47 -11.08
C SER A 114 9.07 -1.63 -12.12
N SER A 115 9.46 -2.88 -12.35
CA SER A 115 10.34 -3.30 -13.45
C SER A 115 9.64 -3.50 -14.80
N SER A 116 8.30 -3.45 -14.86
CA SER A 116 7.52 -3.76 -16.08
C SER A 116 6.64 -2.63 -16.60
N ARG A 117 6.30 -1.65 -15.76
CA ARG A 117 5.46 -0.51 -16.13
C ARG A 117 6.26 0.62 -16.79
N THR A 118 5.50 1.53 -17.39
CA THR A 118 5.99 2.82 -17.87
C THR A 118 5.08 3.91 -17.35
N LEU A 119 5.52 5.17 -17.37
CA LEU A 119 4.65 6.28 -16.93
C LEU A 119 3.35 6.40 -17.74
N SER A 120 3.34 5.92 -19.00
CA SER A 120 2.12 5.86 -19.83
C SER A 120 1.21 4.67 -19.52
N ASP A 121 1.68 3.72 -18.70
CA ASP A 121 0.96 2.51 -18.29
C ASP A 121 1.17 2.29 -16.78
N ASP A 122 0.72 3.27 -16.01
CA ASP A 122 0.84 3.27 -14.55
C ASP A 122 -0.48 3.68 -13.87
N PRO A 123 -1.50 2.80 -13.90
CA PRO A 123 -2.82 3.10 -13.36
C PRO A 123 -2.83 3.34 -11.85
N ALA A 124 -1.89 2.74 -11.11
CA ALA A 124 -1.78 2.96 -9.67
C ALA A 124 -1.25 4.36 -9.37
N GLY A 125 -0.17 4.80 -10.04
CA GLY A 125 0.31 6.17 -9.92
C GLY A 125 -0.72 7.18 -10.41
N ASP A 126 -1.45 6.89 -11.51
CA ASP A 126 -2.52 7.76 -12.02
C ASP A 126 -3.63 7.94 -11.00
N THR A 127 -4.00 6.85 -10.33
CA THR A 127 -5.02 6.87 -9.27
C THR A 127 -4.58 7.68 -8.07
N ILE A 128 -3.34 7.51 -7.61
CA ILE A 128 -2.80 8.29 -6.49
C ILE A 128 -2.80 9.78 -6.85
N THR A 129 -2.32 10.13 -8.05
CA THR A 129 -2.34 11.51 -8.53
C THR A 129 -3.74 12.09 -8.53
N ALA A 130 -4.71 11.39 -9.13
CA ALA A 130 -6.08 11.87 -9.20
C ALA A 130 -6.70 12.10 -7.82
N VAL A 131 -6.50 11.17 -6.87
CA VAL A 131 -7.06 11.30 -5.51
C VAL A 131 -6.45 12.47 -4.76
N MET A 132 -5.13 12.67 -4.87
CA MET A 132 -4.46 13.76 -4.18
C MET A 132 -4.82 15.13 -4.78
N GLU A 133 -4.91 15.24 -6.10
CA GLU A 133 -5.32 16.49 -6.79
C GLU A 133 -6.83 16.80 -6.68
N GLU A 134 -7.64 15.82 -6.27
CA GLU A 134 -9.03 16.06 -5.88
C GLU A 134 -9.12 16.72 -4.49
N GLY A 135 -8.16 16.45 -3.60
CA GLY A 135 -7.85 17.31 -2.46
C GLY A 135 -7.08 18.55 -2.94
N ASP A 136 -7.02 19.62 -2.17
CA ASP A 136 -6.29 20.84 -2.57
C ASP A 136 -4.74 20.66 -2.62
N ASP A 137 -4.24 19.42 -2.69
CA ASP A 137 -2.83 19.05 -2.73
C ASP A 137 -2.25 19.11 -4.17
N GLU A 138 -0.94 19.30 -4.28
CA GLU A 138 -0.23 19.39 -5.57
C GLU A 138 0.74 18.21 -5.74
N VAL A 139 0.60 17.44 -6.82
CA VAL A 139 1.60 16.41 -7.17
C VAL A 139 2.82 17.07 -7.82
N VAL A 140 3.80 17.47 -7.00
CA VAL A 140 5.01 18.19 -7.44
C VAL A 140 5.98 17.32 -8.22
N THR A 141 5.93 15.99 -8.04
CA THR A 141 6.78 15.07 -8.78
C THR A 141 6.17 13.69 -8.87
N ARG A 142 6.43 13.02 -10.00
CA ARG A 142 6.08 11.63 -10.23
C ARG A 142 7.24 10.89 -10.87
N GLU A 143 7.64 9.80 -10.23
CA GLU A 143 8.75 8.96 -10.66
C GLU A 143 8.32 7.50 -10.83
N LEU A 144 8.94 6.80 -11.78
CA LEU A 144 8.82 5.35 -11.93
C LEU A 144 10.22 4.75 -11.94
N ILE A 145 10.48 3.86 -10.98
CA ILE A 145 11.79 3.26 -10.74
C ILE A 145 11.69 1.73 -10.70
N PRO A 146 12.78 1.00 -11.01
CA PRO A 146 12.80 -0.45 -10.87
C PRO A 146 12.74 -0.91 -9.41
N ASP A 147 12.40 -2.19 -9.21
CA ASP A 147 12.34 -2.89 -7.92
C ASP A 147 13.75 -3.15 -7.32
N GLU A 148 14.55 -2.10 -7.15
CA GLU A 148 15.94 -2.17 -6.67
C GLU A 148 16.07 -1.46 -5.32
N TYR A 149 16.59 -2.15 -4.30
CA TYR A 149 16.69 -1.65 -2.93
C TYR A 149 17.34 -0.25 -2.85
N ASP A 150 18.54 -0.11 -3.41
CA ASP A 150 19.31 1.14 -3.35
C ASP A 150 18.63 2.27 -4.13
N ARG A 151 17.90 1.93 -5.21
CA ARG A 151 17.13 2.92 -5.98
C ARG A 151 15.94 3.43 -5.18
N ILE A 152 15.18 2.53 -4.56
CA ILE A 152 14.02 2.90 -3.75
C ILE A 152 14.46 3.72 -2.54
N GLU A 153 15.48 3.25 -1.80
CA GLU A 153 16.04 3.96 -0.64
C GLU A 153 16.54 5.36 -1.05
N GLY A 154 17.37 5.44 -2.09
CA GLY A 154 17.92 6.71 -2.56
C GLY A 154 16.86 7.67 -3.09
N THR A 155 15.84 7.19 -3.81
CA THR A 155 14.73 8.04 -4.28
C THR A 155 13.93 8.60 -3.11
N ILE A 156 13.55 7.77 -2.13
CA ILE A 156 12.82 8.25 -0.94
C ILE A 156 13.66 9.28 -0.18
N ASP A 157 14.93 8.98 0.12
CA ASP A 157 15.83 9.88 0.86
C ASP A 157 16.05 11.22 0.14
N ASN A 158 16.13 11.22 -1.19
CA ASN A 158 16.24 12.46 -1.96
C ASN A 158 14.95 13.27 -1.95
N LEU A 159 13.80 12.61 -2.07
CA LEU A 159 12.49 13.28 -2.13
C LEU A 159 12.15 13.98 -0.83
N VAL A 160 12.35 13.31 0.32
CA VAL A 160 12.04 13.90 1.65
C VAL A 160 12.96 15.08 2.01
N LYS A 161 14.03 15.31 1.26
CA LYS A 161 14.94 16.45 1.42
C LYS A 161 14.61 17.64 0.53
N ARG A 162 13.61 17.52 -0.36
CA ARG A 162 13.19 18.61 -1.22
C ARG A 162 12.27 19.55 -0.46
N ASP A 163 12.49 20.85 -0.62
CA ASP A 163 11.67 21.90 0.03
C ASP A 163 10.22 21.97 -0.51
N ASP A 164 9.93 21.32 -1.64
CA ASP A 164 8.60 21.26 -2.26
C ASP A 164 7.85 19.94 -2.00
N VAL A 165 8.39 19.05 -1.15
CA VAL A 165 7.78 17.74 -0.84
C VAL A 165 7.42 17.65 0.64
N ASP A 166 6.12 17.63 0.92
CA ASP A 166 5.54 17.43 2.25
C ASP A 166 5.06 15.98 2.48
N LEU A 167 4.91 15.19 1.42
CA LEU A 167 4.39 13.83 1.46
C LEU A 167 5.04 12.96 0.37
N VAL A 168 5.45 11.74 0.73
CA VAL A 168 5.87 10.72 -0.25
C VAL A 168 4.91 9.53 -0.23
N ILE A 169 4.40 9.15 -1.39
CA ILE A 169 3.60 7.94 -1.58
C ILE A 169 4.31 7.03 -2.58
N THR A 170 4.67 5.82 -2.14
CA THR A 170 5.16 4.78 -3.04
C THR A 170 4.09 3.75 -3.34
N THR A 171 4.09 3.18 -4.55
CA THR A 171 3.22 2.07 -4.94
C THR A 171 4.00 1.01 -5.69
N GLY A 172 3.89 -0.26 -5.27
CA GLY A 172 4.59 -1.39 -5.89
C GLY A 172 5.81 -1.88 -5.11
N GLY A 173 6.38 -3.02 -5.53
CA GLY A 173 7.51 -3.69 -4.87
C GLY A 173 7.26 -4.12 -3.41
N THR A 174 5.99 -4.29 -2.99
CA THR A 174 5.63 -4.67 -1.61
C THR A 174 5.22 -6.14 -1.44
N GLY A 175 5.25 -6.95 -2.50
CA GLY A 175 4.85 -8.35 -2.44
C GLY A 175 5.77 -9.24 -1.59
N VAL A 176 5.73 -10.54 -1.84
CA VAL A 176 6.48 -11.57 -1.09
C VAL A 176 7.56 -12.24 -1.92
N THR A 177 7.81 -11.75 -3.14
CA THR A 177 8.89 -12.25 -4.00
C THR A 177 10.23 -11.63 -3.57
N PRO A 178 11.38 -12.21 -3.96
CA PRO A 178 12.69 -11.69 -3.58
C PRO A 178 12.96 -10.25 -4.03
N ASP A 179 12.32 -9.83 -5.13
CA ASP A 179 12.49 -8.50 -5.71
C ASP A 179 11.59 -7.45 -5.01
N ASP A 180 10.59 -7.89 -4.22
CA ASP A 180 9.69 -7.01 -3.48
C ASP A 180 10.36 -6.44 -2.22
N VAL A 181 11.11 -5.35 -2.40
CA VAL A 181 11.98 -4.75 -1.37
C VAL A 181 11.58 -3.34 -0.92
N THR A 182 10.46 -2.79 -1.39
CA THR A 182 10.04 -1.41 -1.09
C THR A 182 9.91 -1.15 0.41
N ILE A 183 9.34 -2.10 1.16
CA ILE A 183 9.12 -1.95 2.60
C ILE A 183 10.45 -2.01 3.37
N GLU A 184 11.34 -2.92 2.97
CA GLU A 184 12.67 -3.07 3.55
C GLU A 184 13.52 -1.82 3.33
N ALA A 185 13.44 -1.22 2.14
CA ALA A 185 14.13 0.04 1.81
C ALA A 185 13.56 1.20 2.64
N ALA A 186 12.23 1.40 2.64
CA ALA A 186 11.60 2.50 3.35
C ALA A 186 11.80 2.43 4.88
N LYS A 187 11.63 1.24 5.48
CA LYS A 187 11.77 1.06 6.94
C LYS A 187 13.13 1.44 7.48
N ARG A 188 14.18 1.31 6.66
CA ARG A 188 15.55 1.63 7.08
C ARG A 188 15.77 3.14 7.24
N LEU A 189 14.92 3.96 6.59
CA LEU A 189 14.97 5.41 6.66
C LEU A 189 14.05 6.01 7.73
N PHE A 190 13.08 5.23 8.24
CA PHE A 190 12.10 5.75 9.20
C PHE A 190 12.75 6.22 10.51
N ASP A 191 12.58 7.50 10.84
CA ASP A 191 12.83 8.02 12.19
C ASP A 191 11.79 7.47 13.16
N LYS A 192 10.55 7.33 12.67
CA LYS A 192 9.42 6.80 13.43
C LYS A 192 8.49 6.00 12.51
N GLU A 193 8.31 4.73 12.82
CA GLU A 193 7.33 3.89 12.12
C GLU A 193 5.90 4.22 12.59
N LEU A 194 4.94 4.17 11.65
CA LEU A 194 3.51 4.36 11.87
C LEU A 194 2.77 3.02 11.65
N PRO A 195 2.88 2.06 12.59
CA PRO A 195 2.39 0.69 12.37
C PRO A 195 0.86 0.62 12.15
N GLY A 196 0.11 1.57 12.73
CA GLY A 196 -1.34 1.67 12.59
C GLY A 196 -1.81 1.82 11.14
N PHE A 197 -0.99 2.40 10.25
CA PHE A 197 -1.31 2.49 8.83
C PHE A 197 -1.45 1.10 8.19
N GLY A 198 -0.43 0.25 8.34
CA GLY A 198 -0.46 -1.09 7.76
C GLY A 198 -1.56 -1.96 8.37
N GLU A 199 -1.83 -1.79 9.67
CA GLU A 199 -2.92 -2.48 10.38
C GLU A 199 -4.29 -2.08 9.83
N LEU A 200 -4.58 -0.78 9.74
CA LEU A 200 -5.83 -0.27 9.20
C LEU A 200 -5.99 -0.63 7.72
N PHE A 201 -4.93 -0.49 6.93
CA PHE A 201 -4.95 -0.84 5.51
C PHE A 201 -5.34 -2.31 5.30
N ARG A 202 -4.78 -3.23 6.09
CA ARG A 202 -5.15 -4.65 6.03
C ARG A 202 -6.57 -4.89 6.53
N LEU A 203 -7.02 -4.18 7.56
CA LEU A 203 -8.41 -4.28 8.02
C LEU A 203 -9.38 -3.92 6.89
N LEU A 204 -9.19 -2.78 6.24
CA LEU A 204 -10.03 -2.34 5.12
C LEU A 204 -9.91 -3.27 3.91
N SER A 205 -8.69 -3.71 3.59
CA SER A 205 -8.45 -4.66 2.49
C SER A 205 -9.15 -6.00 2.69
N TYR A 206 -9.33 -6.45 3.94
CA TYR A 206 -9.98 -7.73 4.22
C TYR A 206 -11.41 -7.79 3.67
N ASP A 207 -12.14 -6.66 3.69
CA ASP A 207 -13.49 -6.60 3.17
C ASP A 207 -13.55 -6.77 1.64
N GLU A 208 -12.47 -6.40 0.93
CA GLU A 208 -12.38 -6.53 -0.54
C GLU A 208 -11.78 -7.87 -0.99
N ILE A 209 -10.68 -8.31 -0.35
CA ILE A 209 -9.85 -9.42 -0.83
C ILE A 209 -9.84 -10.63 0.13
N GLY A 210 -10.51 -10.53 1.27
CA GLY A 210 -10.59 -11.59 2.27
C GLY A 210 -9.23 -12.04 2.78
N THR A 211 -9.04 -13.36 2.91
CA THR A 211 -7.81 -13.95 3.46
C THR A 211 -6.55 -13.70 2.62
N LYS A 212 -6.68 -13.21 1.38
CA LYS A 212 -5.52 -12.80 0.57
C LYS A 212 -4.71 -11.69 1.26
N VAL A 213 -5.33 -10.94 2.18
CA VAL A 213 -4.67 -9.91 2.97
C VAL A 213 -3.46 -10.42 3.77
N VAL A 214 -3.35 -11.73 4.03
CA VAL A 214 -2.17 -12.33 4.66
C VAL A 214 -0.88 -12.03 3.88
N ALA A 215 -0.96 -11.91 2.55
CA ALA A 215 0.18 -11.54 1.70
C ALA A 215 0.27 -10.03 1.43
N THR A 216 -0.71 -9.24 1.87
CA THR A 216 -0.73 -7.80 1.67
C THR A 216 0.23 -7.11 2.62
N ARG A 217 1.23 -6.43 2.06
CA ARG A 217 2.17 -5.62 2.83
C ARG A 217 2.04 -4.16 2.41
N ALA A 218 1.92 -3.31 3.42
CA ALA A 218 1.90 -1.85 3.34
C ALA A 218 2.53 -1.33 4.64
N THR A 219 3.25 -0.21 4.57
CA THR A 219 3.90 0.40 5.73
C THR A 219 3.93 1.91 5.60
N ALA A 220 4.10 2.61 6.71
CA ALA A 220 4.29 4.05 6.72
C ALA A 220 5.22 4.45 7.87
N GLY A 221 5.83 5.61 7.71
CA GLY A 221 6.73 6.19 8.69
C GLY A 221 6.94 7.67 8.43
N VAL A 222 7.69 8.31 9.32
CA VAL A 222 8.19 9.69 9.14
C VAL A 222 9.69 9.63 8.90
N ILE A 223 10.16 10.41 7.93
CA ILE A 223 11.57 10.56 7.57
C ILE A 223 11.87 12.06 7.44
N GLY A 224 12.75 12.61 8.28
CA GLY A 224 13.14 14.02 8.20
C GLY A 224 11.97 15.00 8.37
N GLY A 225 10.91 14.60 9.06
CA GLY A 225 9.67 15.40 9.19
C GLY A 225 8.63 15.16 8.09
N VAL A 226 8.93 14.36 7.07
CA VAL A 226 8.03 14.06 5.95
C VAL A 226 7.38 12.68 6.14
N PRO A 227 6.04 12.56 6.15
CA PRO A 227 5.36 11.28 6.10
C PRO A 227 5.61 10.54 4.79
N VAL A 228 5.87 9.24 4.89
CA VAL A 228 6.06 8.33 3.76
C VAL A 228 5.13 7.13 3.89
N PHE A 229 4.34 6.87 2.86
CA PHE A 229 3.39 5.74 2.79
C PHE A 229 3.77 4.81 1.63
N CYS A 230 3.90 3.52 1.92
CA CYS A 230 4.19 2.49 0.92
C CYS A 230 2.98 1.58 0.71
N LEU A 231 2.39 1.66 -0.47
CA LEU A 231 1.19 0.95 -0.89
C LEU A 231 1.52 -0.21 -1.85
N PRO A 232 0.66 -1.26 -1.92
CA PRO A 232 0.76 -2.26 -2.97
C PRO A 232 0.57 -1.68 -4.38
N GLY A 233 1.10 -2.36 -5.39
CA GLY A 233 1.14 -1.89 -6.78
C GLY A 233 -0.17 -2.01 -7.59
N SER A 234 -1.24 -2.61 -7.04
CA SER A 234 -2.52 -2.71 -7.74
C SER A 234 -3.30 -1.41 -7.63
N GLU A 235 -4.03 -1.06 -8.69
CA GLU A 235 -4.85 0.16 -8.74
C GLU A 235 -5.85 0.25 -7.58
N ASN A 236 -6.55 -0.84 -7.27
CA ASN A 236 -7.50 -0.88 -6.16
C ASN A 236 -6.83 -0.65 -4.79
N ALA A 237 -5.65 -1.22 -4.57
CA ALA A 237 -4.92 -1.05 -3.32
C ALA A 237 -4.39 0.37 -3.16
N ALA A 238 -3.89 0.95 -4.26
CA ALA A 238 -3.47 2.34 -4.32
C ALA A 238 -4.65 3.27 -4.02
N ARG A 239 -5.82 3.04 -4.66
CA ARG A 239 -7.06 3.77 -4.39
C ARG A 239 -7.47 3.70 -2.92
N LEU A 240 -7.64 2.49 -2.41
CA LEU A 240 -8.10 2.26 -1.03
C LEU A 240 -7.19 2.94 -0.02
N GLY A 241 -5.87 2.77 -0.18
CA GLY A 241 -4.90 3.35 0.75
C GLY A 241 -4.91 4.87 0.71
N THR A 242 -4.95 5.45 -0.49
CA THR A 242 -4.90 6.90 -0.65
C THR A 242 -6.20 7.58 -0.23
N GLU A 243 -7.35 7.11 -0.72
CA GLU A 243 -8.67 7.69 -0.41
C GLU A 243 -9.07 7.47 1.05
N ALA A 244 -8.93 6.26 1.59
CA ALA A 244 -9.47 5.96 2.91
C ALA A 244 -8.54 6.30 4.07
N ILE A 245 -7.25 6.56 3.79
CA ILE A 245 -6.24 6.73 4.86
C ILE A 245 -5.31 7.91 4.59
N VAL A 246 -4.62 7.96 3.44
CA VAL A 246 -3.57 8.97 3.23
C VAL A 246 -4.15 10.37 3.16
N SER A 247 -5.13 10.62 2.29
CA SER A 247 -5.77 11.93 2.13
C SER A 247 -6.38 12.45 3.45
N GLU A 248 -6.92 11.55 4.27
CA GLU A 248 -7.52 11.91 5.57
C GLU A 248 -6.49 12.24 6.66
N GLN A 249 -5.23 11.80 6.54
CA GLN A 249 -4.26 11.83 7.65
C GLN A 249 -2.94 12.53 7.32
N ALA A 250 -2.55 12.62 6.05
CA ALA A 250 -1.23 13.10 5.64
C ALA A 250 -0.95 14.53 6.14
N ALA A 251 -1.90 15.44 5.97
CA ALA A 251 -1.75 16.85 6.38
C ALA A 251 -1.54 16.99 7.89
N HIS A 252 -2.31 16.23 8.67
CA HIS A 252 -2.17 16.19 10.12
C HIS A 252 -0.81 15.63 10.55
N ILE A 253 -0.38 14.51 9.95
CA ILE A 253 0.89 13.86 10.28
C ILE A 253 2.07 14.76 9.91
N ALA A 254 2.06 15.37 8.72
CA ALA A 254 3.09 16.31 8.29
C ALA A 254 3.19 17.50 9.26
N GLY A 255 2.06 18.10 9.63
CA GLY A 255 2.00 19.17 10.61
C GLY A 255 2.47 18.80 12.03
N LEU A 256 2.29 17.55 12.45
CA LEU A 256 2.87 17.03 13.70
C LEU A 256 4.39 16.81 13.60
N ALA A 257 4.86 16.35 12.45
CA ALA A 257 6.23 15.92 12.23
C ALA A 257 7.20 17.10 12.00
N GLN A 258 6.72 18.21 11.44
CA GLN A 258 7.52 19.41 11.14
C GLN A 258 7.60 20.41 12.31
N ARG A 259 7.13 20.05 13.51
CA ARG A 259 7.19 20.96 14.66
C ARG A 259 8.63 21.15 15.13
N ASP A 260 9.09 22.39 15.10
CA ASP A 260 10.28 22.81 15.85
C ASP A 260 10.00 22.68 17.37
N GLU A 261 10.93 22.07 18.11
CA GLU A 261 10.91 21.98 19.59
C GLU A 261 11.00 23.35 20.29
#